data_AF-A0A7S1X795-F1
#
_entry.id   AF-A0A7S1X795-F1
#
_cell.length_a   1.000
_cell.length_b   1.000
_cell.length_c   1.000
_cell.angle_alpha   90.00
_cell.angle_beta   90.00
_cell.angle_gamma   90.00
#
_symmetry.space_group_name_H-M   'P 1'
#
loop_
_entity.id
_entity.type
_entity.pdbx_description
1 polymer ?
#
loop_
_entity_poly.entity_id
_entity_poly.type
_entity_poly.pdbx_seq_one_letter_code
_entity_poly.pdbx_strand_id
1 'polypeptide(L)'
;GACIGAPPIPCPPQGDAMPYYTAEGIVTVGVGGDALVNSIPVAGHAGYALEFDGVDDMVAVAMDDSVGGPVTIELWLKSSNAVNEFAAIATLVAPGAEPDYVSVHLTRFGAVGVDASVGGEVRAVYSHATVNDGNWH
;
A
#
# COMPACT_ATOMS: atom_id res chain seq x y z
N GLY A 1 10.65 53.41 -27.96
CA GLY A 1 11.21 52.06 -28.10
C GLY A 1 10.34 51.13 -27.29
N ALA A 2 9.72 50.14 -27.93
CA ALA A 2 8.81 49.21 -27.27
C ALA A 2 9.60 48.00 -26.75
N CYS A 3 9.38 47.63 -25.50
CA CYS A 3 9.78 46.33 -24.97
C CYS A 3 8.79 45.28 -25.49
N ILE A 4 9.35 44.27 -26.16
CA ILE A 4 8.70 43.03 -26.59
C ILE A 4 8.36 42.17 -25.35
N GLY A 5 7.10 41.78 -25.21
CA GLY A 5 6.61 40.84 -24.20
C GLY A 5 5.54 39.96 -24.85
N ALA A 6 5.70 38.64 -24.72
CA ALA A 6 4.87 37.62 -25.36
C ALA A 6 3.36 37.81 -25.09
N PRO A 7 2.47 37.34 -25.99
CA PRO A 7 1.03 37.36 -25.73
C PRO A 7 0.69 36.50 -24.49
N PRO A 8 -0.35 36.87 -23.72
CA PRO A 8 -0.81 36.05 -22.61
C PRO A 8 -1.22 34.67 -23.12
N ILE A 9 -0.70 33.61 -22.49
CA ILE A 9 -1.13 32.24 -22.74
C ILE A 9 -2.63 32.17 -22.44
N PRO A 10 -3.49 31.79 -23.40
CA PRO A 10 -4.92 31.60 -23.12
C PRO A 10 -5.10 30.49 -22.10
N CYS A 11 -5.97 30.71 -21.11
CA CYS A 11 -6.43 29.65 -20.20
C CYS A 11 -6.95 28.48 -21.06
N PRO A 12 -6.59 27.21 -20.75
CA PRO A 12 -7.10 26.08 -21.51
C PRO A 12 -8.65 26.07 -21.49
N PRO A 13 -9.30 25.61 -22.58
CA PRO A 13 -10.75 25.54 -22.63
C PRO A 13 -11.27 24.72 -21.46
N GLN A 14 -12.17 25.31 -20.69
CA GLN A 14 -12.91 24.63 -19.64
C GLN A 14 -13.91 23.67 -20.31
N GLY A 15 -13.42 22.48 -20.64
CA GLY A 15 -14.15 21.42 -21.30
C GLY A 15 -13.78 20.09 -20.66
N ASP A 16 -14.78 19.51 -20.00
CA ASP A 16 -14.83 18.18 -19.42
C ASP A 16 -13.89 17.92 -18.25
N ALA A 17 -14.47 17.99 -17.05
CA ALA A 17 -13.88 17.41 -15.86
C ALA A 17 -13.51 15.95 -16.18
N MET A 18 -12.21 15.63 -16.20
CA MET A 18 -11.76 14.26 -16.04
C MET A 18 -12.38 13.78 -14.73
N PRO A 19 -13.31 12.80 -14.73
CA PRO A 19 -13.76 12.24 -13.47
C PRO A 19 -12.54 11.55 -12.88
N TYR A 20 -11.94 12.19 -11.88
CA TYR A 20 -11.20 11.44 -10.89
C TYR A 20 -12.24 10.48 -10.32
N TYR A 21 -12.20 9.21 -10.71
CA TYR A 21 -12.87 8.19 -9.94
C TYR A 21 -12.05 8.09 -8.66
N THR A 22 -12.44 8.82 -7.60
CA THR A 22 -12.14 8.32 -6.26
C THR A 22 -12.98 7.06 -6.12
N ALA A 23 -12.41 5.93 -6.50
CA ALA A 23 -13.01 4.63 -6.26
C ALA A 23 -12.94 4.34 -4.74
N GLU A 24 -13.63 5.16 -3.95
CA GLU A 24 -13.92 4.84 -2.57
C GLU A 24 -15.02 3.77 -2.58
N GLY A 25 -14.60 2.52 -2.51
CA GLY A 25 -15.46 1.36 -2.35
C GLY A 25 -15.44 0.90 -0.89
N ILE A 26 -16.61 0.58 -0.33
CA ILE A 26 -16.67 -0.19 0.91
C ILE A 26 -16.44 -1.65 0.53
N VAL A 27 -15.27 -2.18 0.88
CA VAL A 27 -15.02 -3.62 0.80
C VAL A 27 -15.53 -4.25 2.09
N THR A 28 -16.48 -5.19 1.96
CA THR A 28 -16.89 -6.01 3.10
C THR A 28 -15.93 -7.19 3.20
N VAL A 29 -15.04 -7.17 4.19
CA VAL A 29 -14.12 -8.28 4.46
C VAL A 29 -14.83 -9.29 5.35
N GLY A 30 -15.13 -10.48 4.81
CA GLY A 30 -15.58 -11.61 5.59
C GLY A 30 -14.37 -12.34 6.17
N VAL A 31 -14.26 -12.40 7.50
CA VAL A 31 -13.18 -13.13 8.17
C VAL A 31 -13.64 -14.58 8.39
N GLY A 32 -12.92 -15.56 7.84
CA GLY A 32 -13.20 -16.97 8.06
C GLY A 32 -12.06 -17.89 7.63
N GLY A 33 -11.58 -18.75 8.53
CA GLY A 33 -10.59 -19.76 8.17
C GLY A 33 -9.84 -20.39 9.34
N ASP A 34 -9.46 -19.60 10.34
CA ASP A 34 -8.83 -20.09 11.57
C ASP A 34 -9.74 -19.84 12.78
N ALA A 35 -9.48 -20.48 13.92
CA ALA A 35 -10.14 -20.20 15.19
C ALA A 35 -9.80 -18.77 15.65
N LEU A 36 -10.43 -17.77 15.01
CA LEU A 36 -10.21 -16.35 15.22
C LEU A 36 -10.20 -16.04 16.70
N VAL A 37 -9.06 -15.56 17.21
CA VAL A 37 -8.96 -15.02 18.57
C VAL A 37 -9.90 -13.82 18.71
N ASN A 38 -10.23 -13.15 17.58
CA ASN A 38 -11.11 -12.00 17.54
C ASN A 38 -11.78 -11.83 16.17
N SER A 39 -13.03 -12.27 16.01
CA SER A 39 -13.84 -12.05 14.80
C SER A 39 -14.42 -10.63 14.70
N ILE A 40 -14.00 -9.74 15.60
CA ILE A 40 -14.47 -8.37 15.73
C ILE A 40 -13.29 -7.44 15.39
N PRO A 41 -13.46 -6.49 14.46
CA PRO A 41 -12.45 -5.48 14.20
C PRO A 41 -12.01 -4.79 15.49
N VAL A 42 -10.71 -4.64 15.69
CA VAL A 42 -10.14 -3.98 16.86
C VAL A 42 -10.14 -2.47 16.68
N ALA A 43 -10.00 -1.71 17.76
CA ALA A 43 -9.83 -0.26 17.67
C ALA A 43 -8.56 0.08 16.88
N GLY A 44 -8.73 0.78 15.77
CA GLY A 44 -7.66 1.18 14.85
C GLY A 44 -7.33 2.66 14.92
N HIS A 45 -6.21 3.07 14.34
CA HIS A 45 -5.83 4.49 14.23
C HIS A 45 -6.94 5.35 13.59
N ALA A 46 -7.64 4.81 12.59
CA ALA A 46 -8.74 5.46 11.87
C ALA A 46 -10.14 4.91 12.25
N GLY A 47 -10.28 4.33 13.45
CA GLY A 47 -11.54 3.77 13.95
C GLY A 47 -11.47 2.26 14.17
N TYR A 48 -11.35 1.49 13.09
CA TYR A 48 -11.22 0.03 13.14
C TYR A 48 -9.97 -0.45 12.41
N ALA A 49 -9.42 -1.58 12.86
CA ALA A 49 -8.31 -2.28 12.22
C ALA A 49 -8.54 -3.79 12.26
N LEU A 50 -7.84 -4.49 11.36
CA LEU A 50 -7.76 -5.95 11.36
C LEU A 50 -6.58 -6.37 12.23
N GLU A 51 -6.80 -7.40 13.06
CA GLU A 51 -5.76 -8.03 13.88
C GLU A 51 -5.29 -9.29 13.16
N PHE A 52 -3.98 -9.40 12.95
CA PHE A 52 -3.33 -10.55 12.30
C PHE A 52 -2.52 -11.28 13.37
N ASP A 53 -2.73 -12.58 13.55
CA ASP A 53 -2.14 -13.37 14.64
C ASP A 53 -0.67 -13.76 14.41
N GLY A 54 -0.20 -13.60 13.17
CA GLY A 54 1.17 -13.89 12.75
C GLY A 54 1.42 -15.31 12.24
N VAL A 55 0.37 -16.11 12.01
CA VAL A 55 0.48 -17.47 11.46
C VAL A 55 0.17 -17.49 9.96
N ASP A 56 -1.07 -17.25 9.55
CA ASP A 56 -1.50 -17.36 8.15
C ASP A 56 -2.61 -16.38 7.71
N ASP A 57 -2.87 -15.35 8.52
CA ASP A 57 -3.86 -14.33 8.21
C ASP A 57 -3.45 -13.46 6.99
N MET A 58 -4.33 -13.36 5.99
CA MET A 58 -4.20 -12.41 4.89
C MET A 58 -5.55 -11.91 4.38
N VAL A 59 -5.54 -10.70 3.82
CA VAL A 59 -6.64 -10.18 2.99
C VAL A 59 -6.16 -10.12 1.55
N ALA A 60 -6.86 -10.82 0.67
CA ALA A 60 -6.58 -10.82 -0.76
C ALA A 60 -7.69 -10.06 -1.52
N VAL A 61 -7.28 -9.09 -2.32
CA VAL A 61 -8.18 -8.34 -3.21
C VAL A 61 -7.69 -8.54 -4.63
N ALA A 62 -8.56 -9.07 -5.50
CA ALA A 62 -8.26 -9.15 -6.92
C ALA A 62 -8.29 -7.74 -7.51
N MET A 63 -7.19 -7.34 -8.15
CA MET A 63 -7.12 -6.12 -8.94
C MET A 63 -7.37 -6.46 -10.40
N ASP A 64 -8.00 -5.54 -11.13
CA ASP A 64 -8.12 -5.67 -12.58
C ASP A 64 -6.78 -5.35 -13.26
N ASP A 65 -6.62 -5.80 -14.50
CA ASP A 65 -5.38 -5.62 -15.29
C ASP A 65 -5.07 -4.15 -15.64
N SER A 66 -5.89 -3.18 -15.21
CA SER A 66 -5.66 -1.75 -15.48
C SER A 66 -4.72 -1.08 -14.50
N VAL A 67 -4.32 -1.76 -13.42
CA VAL A 67 -3.33 -1.25 -12.46
C VAL A 67 -1.92 -1.35 -13.08
N GLY A 68 -1.52 -0.29 -13.77
CA GLY A 68 -0.19 -0.14 -14.35
C GLY A 68 0.38 1.27 -14.15
N GLY A 69 1.71 1.38 -14.12
CA GLY A 69 2.40 2.66 -13.95
C GLY A 69 2.82 2.97 -12.51
N PRO A 70 3.08 4.25 -12.17
CA PRO A 70 3.48 4.64 -10.82
C PRO A 70 2.41 4.32 -9.77
N VAL A 71 2.81 3.74 -8.64
CA VAL A 71 1.93 3.39 -7.52
C VAL A 71 2.35 4.15 -6.27
N THR A 72 1.37 4.55 -5.46
CA THR A 72 1.57 5.04 -4.09
C THR A 72 0.77 4.15 -3.14
N ILE A 73 1.38 3.74 -2.03
CA ILE A 73 0.76 2.90 -1.00
C ILE A 73 0.77 3.70 0.30
N GLU A 74 -0.39 3.80 0.95
CA GLU A 74 -0.53 4.38 2.30
C GLU A 74 -1.34 3.42 3.18
N LEU A 75 -0.91 3.27 4.43
CA LEU A 75 -1.58 2.43 5.42
C LEU A 75 -1.13 2.84 6.83
N TRP A 76 -1.96 2.52 7.82
CA TRP A 76 -1.60 2.59 9.23
C TRP A 76 -1.29 1.18 9.73
N LEU A 77 -0.17 1.00 10.42
CA LEU A 77 0.18 -0.30 11.01
C LEU A 77 0.56 -0.18 12.48
N LYS A 78 0.37 -1.28 13.21
CA LYS A 78 0.85 -1.45 14.57
C LYS A 78 1.37 -2.88 14.71
N SER A 79 2.62 -3.02 15.11
CA SER A 79 3.24 -4.32 15.35
C SER A 79 4.13 -4.25 16.58
N SER A 80 4.19 -5.33 17.34
CA SER A 80 5.20 -5.57 18.38
C SER A 80 6.06 -6.80 18.07
N ASN A 81 5.89 -7.37 16.88
CA ASN A 81 6.50 -8.64 16.51
C ASN A 81 7.93 -8.42 16.02
N ALA A 82 8.81 -9.32 16.45
CA ALA A 82 10.09 -9.55 15.78
C ALA A 82 9.87 -10.57 14.67
N VAL A 83 10.40 -10.30 13.48
CA VAL A 83 10.30 -11.19 12.33
C VAL A 83 11.67 -11.80 12.04
N ASN A 84 11.72 -13.03 11.52
CA ASN A 84 13.00 -13.71 11.29
C ASN A 84 13.79 -13.10 10.12
N GLU A 85 13.08 -12.63 9.10
CA GLU A 85 13.67 -12.00 7.93
C GLU A 85 12.79 -10.85 7.44
N PHE A 86 11.65 -11.19 6.83
CA PHE A 86 10.63 -10.24 6.40
C PHE A 86 9.23 -10.74 6.74
N ALA A 87 8.31 -9.82 7.03
CA ALA A 87 6.88 -10.08 7.05
C ALA A 87 6.17 -9.10 6.12
N ALA A 88 5.39 -9.62 5.18
CA ALA A 88 4.63 -8.79 4.26
C ALA A 88 3.55 -8.01 5.02
N ILE A 89 3.43 -6.72 4.70
CA ILE A 89 2.37 -5.83 5.21
C ILE A 89 1.35 -5.60 4.09
N ALA A 90 1.82 -5.28 2.89
CA ALA A 90 1.00 -5.15 1.69
C ALA A 90 1.84 -5.50 0.46
N THR A 91 1.27 -6.28 -0.46
CA THR A 91 1.95 -6.66 -1.69
C THR A 91 0.99 -6.51 -2.87
N LEU A 92 1.41 -5.74 -3.86
CA LEU A 92 0.82 -5.75 -5.20
C LEU A 92 1.64 -6.72 -6.04
N VAL A 93 0.99 -7.71 -6.62
CA VAL A 93 1.66 -8.77 -7.38
C VAL A 93 0.99 -8.94 -8.74
N ALA A 94 1.79 -8.93 -9.79
CA ALA A 94 1.35 -9.22 -11.14
C ALA A 94 1.09 -10.73 -11.30
N PRO A 95 0.20 -11.16 -12.21
CA PRO A 95 0.02 -12.58 -12.50
C PRO A 95 1.24 -13.13 -13.24
N GLY A 96 1.72 -14.33 -12.87
CA GLY A 96 2.82 -15.00 -13.57
C GLY A 96 3.63 -15.93 -12.67
N ALA A 97 4.49 -16.75 -13.28
CA ALA A 97 5.40 -17.65 -12.55
C ALA A 97 6.56 -16.89 -11.89
N GLU A 98 7.02 -15.80 -12.51
CA GLU A 98 8.01 -14.86 -11.97
C GLU A 98 7.36 -13.48 -11.96
N PRO A 99 6.50 -13.21 -10.96
CA PRO A 99 5.67 -12.02 -10.99
C PRO A 99 6.50 -10.77 -10.69
N ASP A 100 6.19 -9.69 -11.42
CA ASP A 100 6.54 -8.35 -10.98
C ASP A 100 5.73 -8.01 -9.73
N TYR A 101 6.32 -7.27 -8.80
CA TYR A 101 5.63 -6.91 -7.56
C TYR A 101 6.15 -5.61 -6.96
N VAL A 102 5.32 -5.02 -6.11
CA VAL A 102 5.71 -3.99 -5.14
C VAL A 102 5.28 -4.50 -3.77
N SER A 103 6.23 -4.63 -2.85
CA SER A 103 5.98 -5.13 -1.50
C SER A 103 6.40 -4.10 -0.46
N VAL A 104 5.51 -3.88 0.50
CA VAL A 104 5.79 -3.20 1.76
C VAL A 104 5.91 -4.28 2.83
N HIS A 105 7.03 -4.30 3.55
CA HIS A 105 7.32 -5.35 4.51
C HIS A 105 7.98 -4.82 5.78
N LEU A 106 7.78 -5.53 6.89
CA LEU A 106 8.55 -5.36 8.13
C LEU A 106 9.83 -6.19 8.03
N THR A 107 10.97 -5.59 8.35
CA THR A 107 12.26 -6.28 8.39
C THR A 107 12.52 -6.89 9.76
N ARG A 108 13.46 -7.84 9.85
CA ARG A 108 13.94 -8.41 11.13
C ARG A 108 14.47 -7.39 12.13
N PHE A 109 14.82 -6.18 11.67
CA PHE A 109 15.30 -5.09 12.50
C PHE A 109 14.18 -4.14 12.95
N GLY A 110 12.93 -4.42 12.57
CA GLY A 110 11.78 -3.59 12.93
C GLY A 110 11.55 -2.38 12.04
N ALA A 111 12.40 -2.13 11.05
CA ALA A 111 12.19 -1.09 10.05
C ALA A 111 11.21 -1.56 8.96
N VAL A 112 10.49 -0.61 8.35
CA VAL A 112 9.71 -0.84 7.11
C VAL A 112 10.63 -0.79 5.90
N GLY A 113 10.53 -1.78 5.02
CA GLY A 113 11.10 -1.77 3.68
C GLY A 113 10.01 -1.68 2.62
N VAL A 114 10.35 -1.05 1.50
CA VAL A 114 9.59 -1.12 0.26
C VAL A 114 10.52 -1.65 -0.81
N ASP A 115 10.12 -2.75 -1.44
CA ASP A 115 10.84 -3.35 -2.55
C ASP A 115 9.93 -3.49 -3.77
N ALA A 116 10.55 -3.44 -4.94
CA ALA A 116 9.87 -3.61 -6.21
C ALA A 116 10.70 -4.49 -7.14
N SER A 117 10.05 -5.48 -7.75
CA SER A 117 10.62 -6.34 -8.79
C SER A 117 9.95 -6.04 -10.12
N VAL A 118 10.76 -5.73 -11.14
CA VAL A 118 10.29 -5.55 -12.52
C VAL A 118 11.23 -6.31 -13.46
N GLY A 119 10.70 -7.29 -14.19
CA GLY A 119 11.49 -8.15 -15.07
C GLY A 119 12.56 -8.96 -14.34
N GLY A 120 12.36 -9.24 -13.05
CA GLY A 120 13.31 -9.94 -12.18
C GLY A 120 14.41 -9.05 -11.57
N GLU A 121 14.45 -7.75 -11.86
CA GLU A 121 15.34 -6.81 -11.15
C GLU A 121 14.65 -6.26 -9.90
N VAL A 122 15.27 -6.47 -8.73
CA VAL A 122 14.76 -5.99 -7.44
C VAL A 122 15.45 -4.69 -7.02
N ARG A 123 14.67 -3.71 -6.61
CA ARG A 123 15.13 -2.48 -5.93
C ARG A 123 14.43 -2.34 -4.60
N ALA A 124 15.15 -1.96 -3.56
CA ALA A 124 14.60 -1.80 -2.22
C ALA A 124 15.05 -0.48 -1.57
N VAL A 125 14.16 0.09 -0.77
CA VAL A 125 14.44 1.20 0.14
C VAL A 125 13.94 0.83 1.53
N TYR A 126 14.69 1.23 2.56
CA TYR A 126 14.36 0.95 3.95
C TYR A 126 14.24 2.25 4.73
N SER A 127 13.29 2.27 5.65
CA SER A 127 13.19 3.32 6.66
C SER A 127 14.34 3.23 7.65
N HIS A 128 14.71 4.37 8.23
CA HIS A 128 15.70 4.44 9.31
C HIS A 128 15.08 4.21 10.70
N ALA A 129 13.77 4.41 10.81
CA ALA A 129 13.03 4.24 12.06
C ALA A 129 12.50 2.81 12.17
N THR A 130 12.47 2.30 13.39
CA THR A 130 11.77 1.05 13.72
C THR A 130 10.31 1.36 14.03
N VAL A 131 9.40 0.51 13.56
CA VAL A 131 7.94 0.65 13.71
C VAL A 131 7.31 -0.50 14.50
N ASN A 132 8.10 -1.49 14.91
CA ASN A 132 7.62 -2.65 15.68
C ASN A 132 7.62 -2.40 17.21
N ASP A 133 7.26 -1.18 17.61
CA ASP A 133 7.29 -0.70 19.00
C ASP A 133 5.93 -0.82 19.72
N GLY A 134 4.93 -1.43 19.08
CA GLY A 134 3.57 -1.54 19.58
C GLY A 134 2.74 -0.26 19.48
N ASN A 135 3.22 0.77 18.77
CA ASN A 135 2.47 1.99 18.46
C ASN A 135 1.96 2.00 17.02
N TRP A 136 1.05 2.93 16.72
CA TRP A 136 0.56 3.16 15.36
C TRP A 136 1.57 4.02 14.59
N HIS A 137 1.86 3.62 13.35
CA HIS A 137 2.69 4.32 12.37
C HIS A 137 1.95 4.45 11.05
#